data_AF-A0A950HCN0-F1
#
_entry.id   AF-A0A950HCN0-F1
#
_cell.length_a   1.000
_cell.length_b   1.000
_cell.length_c   1.000
_cell.angle_alpha   90.00
_cell.angle_beta   90.00
_cell.angle_gamma   90.00
#
_symmetry.space_group_name_H-M   'P 1'
#
loop_
_entity.id
_entity.type
_entity.pdbx_description
1 polymer ?
#
loop_
_entity_poly.entity_id
_entity_poly.type
_entity_poly.pdbx_seq_one_letter_code
_entity_poly.pdbx_strand_id
1 'polypeptide(L)' 'MNSSSTYGIFDVFGDNSGREAHLSGRVAEALMAQAPDLFDSTPKIEKIDVLATKLP' A
#
# COMPACT_ATOMS: atom_id res chain seq x y z
N MET A 1 4.98 8.58 -19.66
CA MET A 1 4.79 8.76 -18.22
C MET A 1 5.79 9.79 -17.75
N ASN A 2 5.41 11.07 -17.71
CA ASN A 2 6.28 12.09 -17.10
C ASN A 2 6.14 11.94 -15.58
N SER A 3 7.24 11.59 -14.93
CA SER A 3 7.29 10.77 -13.71
C SER A 3 7.79 11.52 -12.46
N SER A 4 7.56 12.82 -12.32
CA SER A 4 8.15 13.58 -11.20
C SER A 4 7.36 13.52 -9.89
N SER A 5 6.21 12.83 -9.83
CA SER A 5 5.37 12.79 -8.62
C SER A 5 4.49 11.52 -8.50
N THR A 6 5.00 10.36 -8.91
CA THR A 6 4.30 9.07 -8.69
C THR A 6 5.11 8.20 -7.74
N TYR A 7 4.45 7.74 -6.67
CA TYR A 7 5.05 6.94 -5.61
C TYR A 7 4.22 5.69 -5.36
N GLY A 8 4.80 4.68 -4.72
CA GLY A 8 4.11 3.44 -4.38
C GLY A 8 4.72 2.73 -3.18
N ILE A 9 3.90 1.96 -2.48
CA ILE A 9 4.29 1.06 -1.39
C ILE A 9 3.96 -0.36 -1.85
N PHE A 10 4.87 -1.29 -1.58
CA PHE A 10 4.67 -2.70 -1.87
C PHE A 10 5.07 -3.53 -0.65
N ASP A 11 4.10 -4.26 -0.12
CA ASP A 11 4.26 -5.14 1.04
C ASP A 11 3.71 -6.54 0.71
N VAL A 12 4.36 -7.57 1.24
CA VAL A 12 3.93 -8.97 1.11
C VAL A 12 3.73 -9.57 2.50
N PHE A 13 2.74 -10.45 2.61
CA PHE A 13 2.33 -11.04 3.89
C PHE A 13 2.25 -12.57 3.76
N GLY A 14 2.50 -13.28 4.85
CA GLY A 14 2.39 -14.74 4.87
C GLY A 14 0.97 -15.25 4.62
N ASP A 15 -0.04 -14.45 4.98
CA ASP A 15 -1.45 -14.75 4.77
C ASP A 15 -2.32 -13.47 4.79
N ASN A 16 -3.63 -13.67 4.67
CA ASN A 16 -4.63 -12.59 4.70
C ASN A 16 -4.70 -11.88 6.06
N SER A 17 -4.44 -12.57 7.18
CA SER A 17 -4.51 -11.94 8.51
C SER A 17 -3.40 -10.90 8.68
N GLY A 18 -2.20 -11.18 8.20
CA GLY A 18 -1.09 -10.23 8.17
C GLY A 18 -1.41 -9.01 7.30
N ARG A 19 -2.06 -9.22 6.15
CA ARG A 19 -2.49 -8.14 5.27
C ARG A 19 -3.56 -7.25 5.90
N GLU A 20 -4.57 -7.84 6.54
CA GLU A 20 -5.61 -7.04 7.20
C GLU A 20 -5.05 -6.27 8.41
N ALA A 21 -4.15 -6.88 9.20
CA ALA A 21 -3.47 -6.20 10.30
C ALA A 21 -2.63 -4.99 9.81
N HIS A 22 -2.01 -5.10 8.64
CA HIS A 22 -1.31 -3.99 8.01
C HIS A 22 -2.28 -2.89 7.55
N LEU A 23 -3.38 -3.25 6.87
CA LEU A 23 -4.39 -2.30 6.37
C LEU A 23 -5.19 -1.61 7.49
N SER A 24 -5.33 -2.25 8.65
CA SER A 24 -5.89 -1.63 9.86
C SER A 24 -4.82 -0.96 10.74
N GLY A 25 -3.58 -0.87 10.26
CA GLY A 25 -2.45 -0.36 11.01
C GLY A 25 -2.26 1.14 10.89
N ARG A 26 -1.34 1.66 11.71
CA ARG A 26 -1.03 3.10 11.80
C ARG A 26 -0.58 3.74 10.48
N VAL A 27 0.02 2.96 9.58
CA VAL A 27 0.45 3.47 8.26
C VAL A 27 -0.75 3.78 7.38
N ALA A 28 -1.71 2.86 7.28
CA ALA A 28 -2.93 3.06 6.50
C ALA A 28 -3.78 4.20 7.08
N GLU A 29 -3.88 4.29 8.42
CA GLU A 29 -4.54 5.41 9.09
C GLU A 29 -3.89 6.76 8.74
N ALA A 30 -2.57 6.85 8.85
CA ALA A 30 -1.84 8.08 8.53
C ALA A 30 -1.94 8.45 7.03
N LEU A 31 -1.85 7.46 6.14
CA LEU A 31 -2.00 7.66 4.70
C LEU A 31 -3.36 8.27 4.37
N MET A 32 -4.44 7.73 4.93
CA MET A 32 -5.79 8.24 4.70
C MET A 32 -6.01 9.61 5.33
N ALA A 33 -5.44 9.86 6.51
CA ALA A 33 -5.52 11.16 7.18
C ALA A 33 -4.81 12.29 6.41
N GLN A 34 -3.70 11.98 5.73
CA GLN A 34 -2.92 12.94 4.95
C GLN A 34 -3.30 12.96 3.45
N ALA A 35 -4.21 12.07 3.03
CA ALA A 35 -4.56 11.90 1.62
C ALA A 35 -4.99 13.21 0.92
N PRO A 36 -5.82 14.08 1.53
CA PRO A 36 -6.27 15.33 0.89
C PRO A 36 -5.16 16.36 0.68
N ASP A 37 -4.09 16.32 1.49
CA ASP A 37 -3.03 17.33 1.49
C ASP A 37 -1.85 16.94 0.61
N LEU A 38 -1.60 15.63 0.47
CA LEU A 38 -0.37 15.12 -0.17
C LEU A 38 -0.57 14.52 -1.56
N PHE A 39 -1.80 14.17 -1.95
CA PHE A 39 -2.06 13.45 -3.19
C PHE A 39 -3.12 14.13 -4.06
N ASP A 40 -2.88 14.14 -5.37
CA ASP A 40 -3.82 14.68 -6.37
C ASP A 40 -5.14 13.91 -6.43
N SER A 41 -5.17 12.69 -5.88
CA SER A 41 -6.34 11.82 -5.81
C SER A 41 -6.20 10.81 -4.68
N THR A 42 -7.29 10.21 -4.23
CA THR A 42 -7.27 9.13 -3.25
C THR A 42 -6.27 8.03 -3.66
N PRO A 43 -5.34 7.64 -2.77
CA PRO A 43 -4.40 6.56 -3.06
C PRO A 43 -5.11 5.27 -3.45
N LYS A 44 -4.59 4.57 -4.46
CA LYS A 44 -5.12 3.28 -4.90
C LYS A 44 -4.49 2.16 -4.08
N ILE A 45 -5.33 1.27 -3.55
CA ILE A 45 -4.89 0.07 -2.82
C ILE A 45 -5.39 -1.16 -3.60
N GLU A 46 -4.46 -1.98 -4.05
CA GLU A 46 -4.75 -3.19 -4.85
C GLU A 46 -4.35 -4.44 -4.06
N LYS A 47 -5.28 -5.41 -3.93
CA LYS A 47 -4.98 -6.72 -3.34
C LYS A 47 -4.50 -7.65 -4.46
N ILE A 48 -3.23 -8.01 -4.44
CA ILE A 48 -2.59 -8.86 -5.46
C ILE A 48 -2.22 -10.22 -4.85
N ASP A 49 -2.50 -11.29 -5.60
CA ASP A 49 -2.12 -12.65 -5.22
C ASP A 49 -0.65 -12.93 -5.52
N VAL A 50 0.07 -13.49 -4.55
CA VAL A 50 1.46 -13.90 -4.70
C VAL A 50 1.50 -15.34 -5.21
N LEU A 51 1.78 -15.52 -6.50
CA LEU A 51 1.85 -16.85 -7.13
C LEU A 51 3.16 -17.59 -6.83
N ALA A 52 4.23 -16.84 -6.59
CA ALA A 52 5.54 -17.37 -6.23
C ALA A 52 6.31 -16.29 -5.45
N THR A 53 7.26 -16.71 -4.63
CA THR A 53 8.13 -15.81 -3.88
C THR A 53 9.59 -16.21 -3.99
N LYS A 54 10.48 -15.21 -4.03
CA LYS A 54 11.91 -15.37 -3.86
C LYS A 54 12.35 -14.35 -2.81
N LEU A 55 12.60 -14.83 -1.60
CA LEU A 55 13.12 -14.04 -0.49
C LEU A 55 14.59 -14.39 -0.27
N PRO A 56 15.37 -13.54 0.43
CA PRO A 56 16.79 -13.78 0.70
C PRO A 56 17.09 -15.16 1.31
#